data_AF-A0A7G7WZ60-F1
#
_entry.id   AF-A0A7G7WZ60-F1
#
_cell.length_a   1.000
_cell.length_b   1.000
_cell.length_c   1.000
_cell.angle_alpha   90.00
_cell.angle_beta   90.00
_cell.angle_gamma   90.00
#
_symmetry.space_group_name_H-M   'P 1'
#
loop_
_entity.id
_entity.type
_entity.pdbx_description
1 polymer ?
#
loop_
_entity_poly.entity_id
_entity_poly.type
_entity_poly.pdbx_seq_one_letter_code
_entity_poly.pdbx_strand_id
1 'polypeptide(L)'
;MISSTVLKLLLLGSITLLLVQMPVKAVVCWGDELCMDLIRPNISSKQCCMEGGVAYTDFNAASSDIFQWMISGGAPRCTTFPDNPRQRNAICKDKECPRHQECRVPRTCPGTGQVSSVCVLKCPPVCKDTEESGPVCGSDYSTVNPVRITFSSHCAMLRESCLKDSEIHMEFHGACESSCNSVRCPDNKDCVTDQNNIPHCVSCDQLKCKDDIEVCGTDGNTYRNRCALRRKACKSGSTILVAYKGQCLSGTTCATLTCPDGKVCLQDENNNPRCIRCHCKKRQRALKDVCSSNGVTYESECLMLQQACKTGVFVTVQHKGKCKEADSTRITMAPIENLPEDEEQPTSDKGDYYKLIEDILTLKELNEKSKKSKKNEGSLRSGHTRTTFLKAIETLLQDLKRRITQGDT
;
A
#
# COMPACT_ATOMS: atom_id res chain seq x y z
N MET A 1 -63.85 34.24 40.39
CA MET A 1 -63.53 33.26 39.32
C MET A 1 -62.44 33.84 38.45
N ILE A 2 -61.19 33.39 38.61
CA ILE A 2 -60.11 33.79 37.71
C ILE A 2 -60.32 32.98 36.42
N SER A 3 -60.50 33.67 35.29
CA SER A 3 -60.79 33.02 34.01
C SER A 3 -59.69 32.03 33.63
N SER A 4 -60.07 30.88 33.05
CA SER A 4 -59.18 29.82 32.53
C SER A 4 -58.06 30.37 31.62
N THR A 5 -58.31 31.50 30.95
CA THR A 5 -57.30 32.23 30.16
C THR A 5 -56.19 32.86 30.98
N VAL A 6 -56.49 33.41 32.17
CA VAL A 6 -55.49 34.06 33.04
C VAL A 6 -54.57 33.02 33.69
N LEU A 7 -55.11 31.86 34.08
CA LEU A 7 -54.31 30.76 34.61
C LEU A 7 -53.38 30.15 33.55
N LYS A 8 -53.82 30.06 32.29
CA LYS A 8 -52.99 29.62 31.15
C LYS A 8 -51.88 30.62 30.82
N LEU A 9 -52.15 31.93 30.88
CA LEU A 9 -51.14 32.97 30.66
C LEU A 9 -50.07 33.02 31.76
N LEU A 10 -50.47 32.80 33.02
CA LEU A 10 -49.52 32.70 34.15
C LEU A 10 -48.68 31.43 34.09
N LEU A 11 -49.26 30.29 33.70
CA LEU A 11 -48.53 29.03 33.49
C LEU A 11 -47.57 29.13 32.30
N LEU A 12 -48.00 29.70 31.17
CA LEU A 12 -47.12 29.92 30.00
C LEU A 12 -45.99 30.91 30.29
N GLY A 13 -46.26 31.97 31.07
CA GLY A 13 -45.24 32.93 31.53
C GLY A 13 -44.26 32.33 32.55
N SER A 14 -44.67 31.34 33.35
CA SER A 14 -43.78 30.62 34.28
C SER A 14 -42.95 29.52 33.62
N ILE A 15 -43.46 28.90 32.54
CA ILE A 15 -42.76 27.85 31.78
C ILE A 15 -41.69 28.46 30.84
N THR A 16 -41.88 29.67 30.32
CA THR A 16 -40.84 30.37 29.54
C THR A 16 -39.70 30.92 30.40
N LEU A 17 -39.88 31.09 31.71
CA LEU A 17 -38.82 31.56 32.62
C LEU A 17 -37.84 30.44 33.05
N LEU A 18 -38.17 29.17 32.82
CA LEU A 18 -37.36 28.00 33.22
C LEU A 18 -36.48 27.39 32.11
N LEU A 19 -36.46 27.98 30.91
CA LEU A 19 -35.58 27.56 29.82
C LEU A 19 -34.66 28.69 29.35
N VAL A 20 -34.12 29.49 30.29
CA VAL A 20 -32.84 30.15 30.05
C VAL A 20 -31.77 29.07 30.07
N GLN A 21 -31.58 28.37 28.95
CA GLN A 21 -30.33 27.66 28.72
C GLN A 21 -29.24 28.72 28.75
N MET A 22 -28.46 28.76 29.84
CA MET A 22 -27.27 29.61 29.86
C MET A 22 -26.44 29.28 28.62
N PRO A 23 -26.01 30.29 27.83
CA PRO A 23 -25.18 30.02 26.66
C PRO A 23 -23.95 29.27 27.13
N VAL A 24 -23.76 28.06 26.59
CA VAL A 24 -22.58 27.25 26.90
C VAL A 24 -21.37 28.09 26.49
N LYS A 25 -20.53 28.48 27.46
CA LYS A 25 -19.34 29.29 27.17
C LYS A 25 -18.43 28.53 26.23
N ALA A 26 -18.24 29.07 25.03
CA ALA A 26 -17.33 28.55 24.03
C ALA A 26 -15.88 28.87 24.40
N VAL A 27 -15.01 27.89 24.24
CA VAL A 27 -13.58 27.92 24.59
C VAL A 27 -12.74 27.44 23.40
N VAL A 28 -11.44 27.70 23.44
CA VAL A 28 -10.45 27.01 22.60
C VAL A 28 -9.85 25.86 23.40
N CYS A 29 -9.83 24.66 22.80
CA CYS A 29 -9.34 23.44 23.44
C CYS A 29 -7.90 23.13 23.02
N TRP A 30 -7.06 22.75 24.00
CA TRP A 30 -5.63 22.53 23.81
C TRP A 30 -5.16 21.18 24.35
N GLY A 31 -4.19 20.58 23.65
CA GLY A 31 -3.62 19.26 23.94
C GLY A 31 -2.41 19.27 24.89
N ASP A 32 -1.94 20.45 25.30
CA ASP A 32 -0.80 20.64 26.20
C ASP A 32 -1.09 21.67 27.30
N GLU A 33 -0.20 21.76 28.29
CA GLU A 33 -0.33 22.67 29.45
C GLU A 33 0.01 24.13 29.12
N LEU A 34 0.66 24.35 27.97
CA LEU A 34 1.08 25.68 27.49
C LEU A 34 0.07 26.29 26.50
N CYS A 35 -0.99 25.56 26.14
CA CYS A 35 -1.98 25.97 25.14
C CYS A 35 -1.34 26.35 23.79
N MET A 36 -0.49 25.46 23.26
CA MET A 36 0.12 25.59 21.94
C MET A 36 -0.36 24.51 20.97
N ASP A 37 -0.77 23.35 21.48
CA ASP A 37 -1.29 22.23 20.68
C ASP A 37 -2.80 22.35 20.48
N LEU A 38 -3.23 23.02 19.41
CA LEU A 38 -4.66 23.26 19.15
C LEU A 38 -5.41 21.95 18.85
N ILE A 39 -6.41 21.61 19.66
CA ILE A 39 -7.36 20.53 19.35
C ILE A 39 -8.52 21.07 18.51
N ARG A 40 -9.26 22.04 19.04
CA ARG A 40 -10.40 22.67 18.33
C ARG A 40 -10.89 23.95 19.02
N PRO A 41 -11.27 25.00 18.27
CA PRO A 41 -11.99 26.15 18.81
C PRO A 41 -13.50 25.92 18.90
N ASN A 42 -14.21 26.88 19.50
CA ASN A 42 -15.68 26.92 19.57
C ASN A 42 -16.34 25.67 20.17
N ILE A 43 -15.82 25.22 21.31
CA ILE A 43 -16.29 24.04 22.02
C ILE A 43 -16.59 24.36 23.48
N SER A 44 -17.33 23.53 24.21
CA SER A 44 -17.50 23.73 25.66
C SER A 44 -16.29 23.20 26.43
N SER A 45 -15.99 23.73 27.61
CA SER A 45 -14.90 23.21 28.46
C SER A 45 -15.11 21.75 28.84
N LYS A 46 -16.36 21.33 29.08
CA LYS A 46 -16.74 19.94 29.32
C LYS A 46 -16.41 19.06 28.11
N GLN A 47 -16.78 19.48 26.91
CA GLN A 47 -16.52 18.74 25.68
C GLN A 47 -15.03 18.72 25.34
N CYS A 48 -14.30 19.82 25.55
CA CYS A 48 -12.84 19.85 25.42
C CYS A 48 -12.17 18.80 26.30
N CYS A 49 -12.57 18.72 27.57
CA CYS A 49 -12.09 17.69 28.50
C CYS A 49 -12.44 16.27 28.02
N MET A 50 -13.67 16.05 27.54
CA MET A 50 -14.11 14.76 26.98
C MET A 50 -13.38 14.36 25.69
N GLU A 51 -12.85 15.31 24.93
CA GLU A 51 -12.04 15.08 23.73
C GLU A 51 -10.54 14.92 24.06
N GLY A 52 -10.17 14.87 25.34
CA GLY A 52 -8.78 14.64 25.78
C GLY A 52 -7.94 15.91 25.88
N GLY A 53 -8.57 17.09 25.88
CA GLY A 53 -7.90 18.36 26.13
C GLY A 53 -7.23 18.42 27.50
N VAL A 54 -6.01 18.96 27.54
CA VAL A 54 -5.21 19.17 28.76
C VAL A 54 -5.51 20.54 29.35
N ALA A 55 -5.78 21.53 28.50
CA ALA A 55 -6.09 22.89 28.88
C ALA A 55 -7.14 23.54 27.96
N TYR A 56 -7.72 24.66 28.38
CA TYR A 56 -8.65 25.47 27.60
C TYR A 56 -8.45 26.97 27.88
N THR A 57 -8.80 27.82 26.92
CA THR A 57 -8.96 29.27 27.17
C THR A 57 -10.39 29.54 27.59
N ASP A 58 -10.63 30.40 28.59
CA ASP A 58 -11.98 30.67 29.09
C ASP A 58 -12.85 31.54 28.15
N PHE A 59 -12.38 31.74 26.93
CA PHE A 59 -13.01 32.44 25.83
C PHE A 59 -12.65 31.77 24.49
N ASN A 60 -13.49 31.97 23.48
CA ASN A 60 -13.22 31.55 22.11
C ASN A 60 -12.42 32.64 21.37
N ALA A 61 -11.74 32.28 20.28
CA ALA A 61 -10.90 33.21 19.53
C ALA A 61 -11.01 32.99 18.01
N ALA A 62 -10.66 34.01 17.22
CA ALA A 62 -10.59 33.88 15.78
C ALA A 62 -9.35 33.08 15.37
N SER A 63 -9.38 32.46 14.19
CA SER A 63 -8.26 31.66 13.69
C SER A 63 -6.94 32.43 13.61
N SER A 64 -6.98 33.74 13.35
CA SER A 64 -5.81 34.62 13.33
C SER A 64 -5.16 34.77 14.71
N ASP A 65 -5.96 34.92 15.77
CA ASP A 65 -5.46 35.07 17.14
C ASP A 65 -4.86 33.76 17.62
N ILE A 66 -5.54 32.65 17.34
CA ILE A 66 -5.07 31.30 17.64
C ILE A 66 -3.72 31.04 16.97
N PHE A 67 -3.59 31.41 15.68
CA PHE A 67 -2.32 31.32 14.96
C PHE A 67 -1.22 32.15 15.62
N GLN A 68 -1.51 33.41 15.98
CA GLN A 68 -0.55 34.30 16.65
C GLN A 68 -0.08 33.72 17.99
N TRP A 69 -0.96 33.09 18.77
CA TRP A 69 -0.59 32.48 20.05
C TRP A 69 0.33 31.28 19.88
N MET A 70 0.05 30.41 18.91
CA MET A 70 0.89 29.23 18.62
C MET A 70 2.32 29.62 18.27
N ILE A 71 2.52 30.76 17.58
CA ILE A 71 3.86 31.27 17.26
C ILE A 71 4.49 32.10 18.39
N SER A 72 3.70 32.59 19.35
CA SER A 72 4.15 33.47 20.44
C SER A 72 4.38 32.74 21.77
N GLY A 73 4.35 31.40 21.76
CA GLY A 73 4.64 30.58 22.95
C GLY A 73 3.43 30.23 23.82
N GLY A 74 2.21 30.32 23.29
CA GLY A 74 0.99 29.82 23.95
C GLY A 74 -0.15 30.82 24.05
N ALA A 75 -1.37 30.30 24.23
CA ALA A 75 -2.56 31.12 24.39
C ALA A 75 -2.61 31.81 25.76
N PRO A 76 -3.06 33.08 25.83
CA PRO A 76 -3.22 33.78 27.09
C PRO A 76 -4.39 33.19 27.88
N ARG A 77 -4.33 33.27 29.23
CA ARG A 77 -5.34 32.71 30.15
C ARG A 77 -5.57 31.21 29.92
N CYS A 78 -4.50 30.49 29.61
CA CYS A 78 -4.47 29.04 29.54
C CYS A 78 -4.85 28.44 30.90
N THR A 79 -6.01 27.80 30.97
CA THR A 79 -6.49 27.13 32.19
C THR A 79 -6.35 25.64 32.00
N THR A 80 -5.52 25.01 32.84
CA THR A 80 -5.38 23.56 32.82
C THR A 80 -6.50 22.91 33.67
N PHE A 81 -7.02 21.76 33.24
CA PHE A 81 -8.02 21.04 34.03
C PHE A 81 -7.38 20.48 35.34
N PRO A 82 -8.11 19.97 36.35
CA PRO A 82 -7.49 19.43 37.58
C PRO A 82 -6.90 18.01 37.40
N ASP A 83 -5.61 17.81 37.67
CA ASP A 83 -4.92 16.52 37.51
C ASP A 83 -4.90 15.71 38.82
N ASN A 84 -5.18 14.40 38.74
CA ASN A 84 -4.98 13.45 39.84
C ASN A 84 -4.05 12.30 39.39
N PRO A 85 -2.74 12.38 39.69
CA PRO A 85 -1.75 11.40 39.26
C PRO A 85 -2.03 9.95 39.69
N ARG A 86 -2.72 9.75 40.83
CA ARG A 86 -2.97 8.41 41.39
C ARG A 86 -4.08 7.63 40.67
N GLN A 87 -5.02 8.31 39.99
CA GLN A 87 -6.09 7.66 39.19
C GLN A 87 -5.67 7.33 37.75
N ARG A 88 -4.59 7.94 37.26
CA ARG A 88 -4.14 7.90 35.85
C ARG A 88 -3.75 6.51 35.36
N ASN A 89 -3.03 5.75 36.19
CA ASN A 89 -2.46 4.45 35.79
C ASN A 89 -3.48 3.31 35.78
N ALA A 90 -4.65 3.47 36.42
CA ALA A 90 -5.67 2.41 36.48
C ALA A 90 -6.57 2.37 35.24
N ILE A 91 -6.87 3.52 34.62
CA ILE A 91 -7.87 3.63 33.55
C ILE A 91 -7.26 3.40 32.14
N CYS A 92 -6.01 3.81 31.93
CA CYS A 92 -5.30 3.57 30.67
C CYS A 92 -4.52 2.25 30.62
N LYS A 93 -4.54 1.45 31.70
CA LYS A 93 -3.75 0.22 31.81
C LYS A 93 -4.06 -0.80 30.72
N ASP A 94 -5.35 -0.95 30.40
CA ASP A 94 -5.86 -1.99 29.50
C ASP A 94 -6.59 -1.40 28.26
N LYS A 95 -6.39 -0.11 27.97
CA LYS A 95 -7.03 0.54 26.82
C LYS A 95 -6.12 0.50 25.59
N GLU A 96 -6.54 -0.25 24.59
CA GLU A 96 -5.92 -0.24 23.26
C GLU A 96 -6.41 0.98 22.46
N CYS A 97 -5.47 1.83 22.06
CA CYS A 97 -5.76 2.93 21.16
C CYS A 97 -5.38 2.56 19.71
N PRO A 98 -6.06 3.15 18.71
CA PRO A 98 -5.69 2.98 17.30
C PRO A 98 -4.24 3.41 16.99
N ARG A 99 -3.78 3.09 15.78
CA ARG A 99 -2.40 3.38 15.32
C ARG A 99 -2.04 4.86 15.55
N HIS A 100 -0.81 5.08 16.00
CA HIS A 100 -0.26 6.40 16.33
C HIS A 100 -1.03 7.20 17.40
N GLN A 101 -1.88 6.55 18.21
CA GLN A 101 -2.59 7.20 19.31
C GLN A 101 -2.11 6.67 20.66
N GLU A 102 -2.17 7.53 21.68
CA GLU A 102 -1.92 7.14 23.06
C GLU A 102 -3.15 7.35 23.93
N CYS A 103 -3.32 6.47 24.92
CA CYS A 103 -4.36 6.65 25.92
C CYS A 103 -3.96 7.78 26.87
N ARG A 104 -4.79 8.82 26.93
CA ARG A 104 -4.73 9.84 27.98
C ARG A 104 -5.97 9.73 28.85
N VAL A 105 -5.78 9.86 30.15
CA VAL A 105 -6.89 10.05 31.10
C VAL A 105 -7.08 11.56 31.21
N PRO A 106 -8.21 12.13 30.75
CA PRO A 106 -8.49 13.53 31.01
C PRO A 106 -8.60 13.75 32.52
N ARG A 107 -8.19 14.96 32.88
CA ARG A 107 -8.36 15.58 34.18
C ARG A 107 -9.85 15.65 34.56
N THR A 108 -10.21 15.83 35.84
CA THR A 108 -11.62 15.75 36.30
C THR A 108 -12.50 16.77 35.56
N CYS A 109 -13.38 16.29 34.67
CA CYS A 109 -14.18 17.18 33.82
C CYS A 109 -15.28 17.92 34.62
N PRO A 110 -15.51 19.22 34.36
CA PRO A 110 -16.53 19.99 35.05
C PRO A 110 -17.94 19.38 34.91
N GLY A 111 -18.63 19.17 36.04
CA GLY A 111 -20.03 18.72 36.05
C GLY A 111 -20.23 17.22 35.77
N THR A 112 -19.16 16.43 35.68
CA THR A 112 -19.22 14.97 35.57
C THR A 112 -18.24 14.37 36.55
N GLY A 113 -18.70 13.63 37.56
CA GLY A 113 -17.83 12.82 38.43
C GLY A 113 -17.15 11.64 37.71
N GLN A 114 -17.10 11.66 36.37
CA GLN A 114 -16.69 10.55 35.53
C GLN A 114 -15.36 10.87 34.86
N VAL A 115 -14.38 10.01 35.11
CA VAL A 115 -13.05 10.05 34.50
C VAL A 115 -13.07 9.04 33.36
N SER A 116 -13.12 9.49 32.10
CA SER A 116 -13.14 8.60 30.93
C SER A 116 -11.87 8.79 30.11
N SER A 117 -11.08 7.75 29.91
CA SER A 117 -9.89 7.82 29.04
C SER A 117 -10.25 8.15 27.59
N VAL A 118 -9.34 8.81 26.88
CA VAL A 118 -9.45 9.22 25.47
C VAL A 118 -8.19 8.78 24.74
N CYS A 119 -8.32 8.35 23.48
CA CYS A 119 -7.17 8.10 22.62
C CYS A 119 -6.89 9.38 21.82
N VAL A 120 -5.68 9.91 21.95
CA VAL A 120 -5.27 11.12 21.24
C VAL A 120 -4.09 10.82 20.34
N LEU A 121 -4.02 11.50 19.19
CA LEU A 121 -2.92 11.35 18.24
C LEU A 121 -1.60 11.73 18.93
N LYS A 122 -0.61 10.85 18.84
CA LYS A 122 0.74 11.04 19.36
C LYS A 122 1.73 10.85 18.24
N CYS A 123 1.96 11.92 17.49
CA CYS A 123 3.03 11.95 16.50
C CYS A 123 4.39 12.26 17.16
N PRO A 124 5.51 11.83 16.55
CA PRO A 124 6.83 12.33 16.91
C PRO A 124 6.81 13.87 17.00
N PRO A 125 7.47 14.50 17.99
CA PRO A 125 7.49 15.96 18.13
C PRO A 125 8.13 16.63 16.90
N VAL A 126 8.19 17.97 16.87
CA VAL A 126 8.97 18.67 15.83
C VAL A 126 10.39 18.12 15.87
N CYS A 127 10.75 17.42 14.78
CA CYS A 127 11.99 16.68 14.69
C CYS A 127 13.15 17.67 14.77
N LYS A 128 13.99 17.53 15.79
CA LYS A 128 15.22 18.31 15.90
C LYS A 128 16.22 17.74 14.91
N ASP A 129 16.86 18.60 14.15
CA ASP A 129 17.99 18.24 13.30
C ASP A 129 19.13 17.78 14.21
N THR A 130 19.15 16.49 14.49
CA THR A 130 20.28 15.81 15.11
C THR A 130 21.10 15.22 13.97
N GLU A 131 22.42 15.34 14.06
CA GLU A 131 23.40 15.06 12.99
C GLU A 131 23.32 13.63 12.40
N GLU A 132 22.57 12.71 13.02
CA GLU A 132 22.43 11.32 12.58
C GLU A 132 21.21 11.01 11.70
N SER A 133 20.33 11.97 11.42
CA SER A 133 19.12 11.71 10.64
C SER A 133 19.06 12.52 9.35
N GLY A 134 20.08 12.39 8.51
CA GLY A 134 20.05 12.92 7.14
C GLY A 134 18.80 12.47 6.35
N PRO A 135 18.62 12.98 5.12
CA PRO A 135 17.41 12.74 4.35
C PRO A 135 17.15 11.26 4.14
N VAL A 136 15.89 10.89 4.00
CA VAL A 136 15.47 9.51 3.69
C VAL A 136 14.48 9.50 2.54
N CYS A 137 14.52 8.44 1.74
CA CYS A 137 13.52 8.21 0.70
C CYS A 137 12.47 7.25 1.25
N GLY A 138 11.21 7.68 1.24
CA GLY A 138 10.09 6.87 1.69
C GLY A 138 8.96 6.84 0.68
N SER A 139 8.08 5.84 0.79
CA SER A 139 6.93 5.70 -0.10
C SER A 139 5.71 5.16 0.66
N ASP A 140 4.51 5.56 0.25
CA ASP A 140 3.24 5.13 0.87
C ASP A 140 2.74 3.84 0.21
N TYR A 141 2.98 2.72 0.89
CA TYR A 141 2.61 1.37 0.43
C TYR A 141 1.11 1.11 0.46
N SER A 142 0.31 2.02 0.99
CA SER A 142 -1.16 1.96 0.93
C SER A 142 -1.69 2.20 -0.49
N THR A 143 -0.83 2.64 -1.42
CA THR A 143 -1.21 3.00 -2.80
C THR A 143 -0.66 1.99 -3.83
N VAL A 144 -1.43 1.75 -4.91
CA VAL A 144 -1.07 0.77 -5.96
C VAL A 144 0.17 1.18 -6.77
N ASN A 145 0.51 2.47 -6.79
CA ASN A 145 1.71 3.02 -7.42
C ASN A 145 2.33 4.05 -6.46
N PRO A 146 3.13 3.59 -5.47
CA PRO A 146 3.67 4.47 -4.45
C PRO A 146 4.62 5.49 -5.07
N VAL A 147 4.31 6.77 -4.84
CA VAL A 147 5.22 7.87 -5.17
C VAL A 147 6.29 7.93 -4.10
N ARG A 148 7.55 7.97 -4.53
CA ARG A 148 8.70 8.15 -3.64
C ARG A 148 8.86 9.63 -3.30
N ILE A 149 9.03 9.91 -2.01
CA ILE A 149 9.15 11.26 -1.47
C ILE A 149 10.41 11.32 -0.60
N THR A 150 11.21 12.36 -0.81
CA THR A 150 12.35 12.66 0.05
C THR A 150 11.85 13.37 1.30
N PHE A 151 12.16 12.80 2.46
CA PHE A 151 11.94 13.41 3.77
C PHE A 151 13.26 13.93 4.32
N SER A 152 13.22 15.04 5.07
CA SER A 152 14.42 15.65 5.64
C SER A 152 15.13 14.75 6.66
N SER A 153 14.40 13.85 7.31
CA SER A 153 14.91 12.88 8.27
C SER A 153 13.96 11.68 8.42
N HIS A 154 14.45 10.59 9.02
CA HIS A 154 13.60 9.47 9.41
C HIS A 154 12.47 9.89 10.35
N CYS A 155 12.74 10.79 11.30
CA CYS A 155 11.72 11.35 12.19
C CYS A 155 10.64 12.12 11.42
N ALA A 156 11.04 12.95 10.44
CA ALA A 156 10.10 13.73 9.64
C ALA A 156 9.17 12.81 8.83
N MET A 157 9.70 11.72 8.28
CA MET A 157 8.91 10.69 7.60
C MET A 157 7.88 10.04 8.53
N LEU A 158 8.29 9.61 9.74
CA LEU A 158 7.38 9.00 10.72
C LEU A 158 6.33 9.98 11.22
N ARG A 159 6.69 11.26 11.39
CA ARG A 159 5.74 12.31 11.74
C ARG A 159 4.70 12.50 10.64
N GLU A 160 5.12 12.52 9.37
CA GLU A 160 4.19 12.61 8.24
C GLU A 160 3.25 11.41 8.15
N SER A 161 3.79 10.19 8.31
CA SER A 161 3.01 8.94 8.38
C SER A 161 1.94 9.00 9.47
N CYS A 162 2.30 9.52 10.65
CA CYS A 162 1.36 9.71 11.75
C CYS A 162 0.28 10.75 11.45
N LEU A 163 0.65 11.93 10.94
CA LEU A 163 -0.27 13.03 10.68
C LEU A 163 -1.29 12.70 9.58
N LYS A 164 -0.88 11.89 8.60
CA LYS A 164 -1.73 11.46 7.48
C LYS A 164 -2.44 10.13 7.71
N ASP A 165 -2.18 9.47 8.83
CA ASP A 165 -2.62 8.08 9.09
C ASP A 165 -2.30 7.13 7.91
N SER A 166 -1.11 7.28 7.35
CA SER A 166 -0.63 6.51 6.19
C SER A 166 0.53 5.60 6.56
N GLU A 167 0.73 4.54 5.79
CA GLU A 167 1.82 3.58 6.00
C GLU A 167 3.02 3.90 5.10
N ILE A 168 3.73 4.97 5.45
CA ILE A 168 4.96 5.36 4.76
C ILE A 168 6.12 4.51 5.28
N HIS A 169 6.70 3.71 4.40
CA HIS A 169 7.90 2.93 4.70
C HIS A 169 9.14 3.63 4.14
N MET A 170 10.25 3.52 4.86
CA MET A 170 11.56 3.92 4.33
C MET A 170 12.02 2.90 3.29
N GLU A 171 12.37 3.38 2.11
CA GLU A 171 13.01 2.58 1.07
C GLU A 171 14.53 2.53 1.29
N PHE A 172 15.15 3.69 1.49
CA PHE A 172 16.59 3.84 1.71
C PHE A 172 16.97 5.18 2.35
N HIS A 173 18.21 5.25 2.85
CA HIS A 173 18.81 6.49 3.33
C HIS A 173 19.27 7.37 2.16
N GLY A 174 19.16 8.68 2.31
CA GLY A 174 19.43 9.67 1.28
C GLY A 174 18.15 10.23 0.65
N ALA A 175 18.30 11.18 -0.27
CA ALA A 175 17.20 11.64 -1.11
C ALA A 175 16.78 10.54 -2.09
N CYS A 176 15.55 10.61 -2.60
CA CYS A 176 15.09 9.68 -3.63
C CYS A 176 15.87 9.86 -4.95
N GLU A 177 16.49 8.78 -5.41
CA GLU A 177 17.38 8.75 -6.58
C GLU A 177 16.81 7.89 -7.72
N SER A 178 17.44 8.02 -8.90
CA SER A 178 17.16 7.21 -10.10
C SER A 178 18.30 6.24 -10.46
N SER A 179 19.21 5.98 -9.52
CA SER A 179 20.29 5.00 -9.67
C SER A 179 20.81 4.55 -8.30
N CYS A 180 21.65 3.51 -8.27
CA CYS A 180 22.27 3.00 -7.04
C CYS A 180 23.57 3.73 -6.61
N ASN A 181 24.01 4.77 -7.33
CA ASN A 181 25.33 5.39 -7.11
C ASN A 181 25.48 6.05 -5.72
N SER A 182 24.40 6.63 -5.20
CA SER A 182 24.35 7.35 -3.92
C SER A 182 23.38 6.72 -2.91
N VAL A 183 22.75 5.59 -3.27
CA VAL A 183 21.75 4.93 -2.44
C VAL A 183 22.42 4.11 -1.34
N ARG A 184 22.08 4.43 -0.09
CA ARG A 184 22.51 3.64 1.06
C ARG A 184 21.35 2.83 1.61
N CYS A 185 21.41 1.54 1.37
CA CYS A 185 20.38 0.62 1.83
C CYS A 185 20.44 0.37 3.35
N PRO A 186 19.28 0.20 4.01
CA PRO A 186 19.21 -0.21 5.40
C PRO A 186 19.67 -1.67 5.56
N ASP A 187 20.07 -2.05 6.78
CA ASP A 187 20.43 -3.43 7.16
C ASP A 187 21.51 -4.09 6.30
N ASN A 188 22.42 -3.30 5.70
CA ASN A 188 23.43 -3.78 4.75
C ASN A 188 22.84 -4.56 3.55
N LYS A 189 21.61 -4.25 3.13
CA LYS A 189 21.02 -4.78 1.91
C LYS A 189 21.77 -4.29 0.66
N ASP A 190 21.62 -5.02 -0.43
CA ASP A 190 22.20 -4.66 -1.72
C ASP A 190 21.24 -3.73 -2.48
N CYS A 191 21.79 -2.72 -3.16
CA CYS A 191 21.01 -1.87 -4.07
C CYS A 191 20.97 -2.48 -5.47
N VAL A 192 19.77 -2.61 -6.04
CA VAL A 192 19.55 -3.02 -7.43
C VAL A 192 18.59 -2.07 -8.12
N THR A 193 18.72 -1.90 -9.43
CA THR A 193 17.74 -1.14 -10.22
C THR A 193 16.75 -2.05 -10.94
N ASP A 194 15.50 -1.59 -11.05
CA ASP A 194 14.51 -2.23 -11.93
C ASP A 194 14.63 -1.76 -13.39
N GLN A 195 13.76 -2.28 -14.26
CA GLN A 195 13.75 -1.91 -15.68
C GLN A 195 13.45 -0.44 -15.98
N ASN A 196 13.00 0.34 -14.99
CA ASN A 196 12.77 1.78 -15.09
C ASN A 196 13.89 2.59 -14.43
N ASN A 197 15.02 1.96 -14.10
CA ASN A 197 16.13 2.55 -13.35
C ASN A 197 15.73 3.03 -11.95
N ILE A 198 14.73 2.41 -11.34
CA ILE A 198 14.37 2.74 -9.96
C ILE A 198 15.24 1.90 -9.02
N PRO A 199 15.96 2.50 -8.06
CA PRO A 199 16.72 1.76 -7.07
C PRO A 199 15.82 1.10 -6.02
N HIS A 200 16.17 -0.11 -5.64
CA HIS A 200 15.50 -0.96 -4.65
C HIS A 200 16.52 -1.62 -3.74
N CYS A 201 16.24 -1.67 -2.44
CA CYS A 201 17.10 -2.31 -1.45
C CYS A 201 16.63 -3.73 -1.14
N VAL A 202 17.42 -4.73 -1.54
CA VAL A 202 17.04 -6.14 -1.49
C VAL A 202 18.10 -7.00 -0.80
N SER A 203 17.71 -8.16 -0.28
CA SER A 203 18.65 -9.14 0.28
C SER A 203 19.02 -10.18 -0.77
N CYS A 204 20.18 -10.04 -1.42
CA CYS A 204 20.61 -10.96 -2.48
C CYS A 204 20.90 -12.39 -1.99
N ASP A 205 21.21 -12.56 -0.69
CA ASP A 205 21.63 -13.84 -0.11
C ASP A 205 20.46 -14.74 0.35
N GLN A 206 19.23 -14.22 0.41
CA GLN A 206 18.05 -15.00 0.86
C GLN A 206 17.39 -15.82 -0.26
N LEU A 207 18.11 -16.15 -1.34
CA LEU A 207 17.61 -16.95 -2.45
C LEU A 207 17.68 -18.46 -2.13
N LYS A 208 16.59 -19.03 -1.61
CA LYS A 208 16.46 -20.48 -1.41
C LYS A 208 16.05 -21.18 -2.71
N CYS A 209 16.80 -22.19 -3.12
CA CYS A 209 16.52 -22.94 -4.33
C CYS A 209 16.65 -24.44 -4.14
N LYS A 210 15.77 -25.18 -4.81
CA LYS A 210 15.70 -26.65 -4.79
C LYS A 210 16.39 -27.30 -6.00
N ASP A 211 16.78 -26.51 -6.99
CA ASP A 211 17.25 -26.99 -8.29
C ASP A 211 18.77 -26.77 -8.41
N ASP A 212 19.49 -27.84 -8.72
CA ASP A 212 20.95 -27.87 -8.94
C ASP A 212 21.32 -28.06 -10.42
N ILE A 213 20.39 -27.75 -11.33
CA ILE A 213 20.65 -27.74 -12.76
C ILE A 213 21.48 -26.51 -13.15
N GLU A 214 22.66 -26.76 -13.74
CA GLU A 214 23.53 -25.73 -14.28
C GLU A 214 22.87 -24.90 -15.39
N VAL A 215 23.29 -23.64 -15.50
CA VAL A 215 22.81 -22.71 -16.52
C VAL A 215 23.94 -21.85 -17.05
N CYS A 216 23.87 -21.54 -18.35
CA CYS A 216 24.73 -20.55 -18.98
C CYS A 216 24.08 -19.17 -18.84
N GLY A 217 24.80 -18.21 -18.28
CA GLY A 217 24.37 -16.83 -18.18
C GLY A 217 24.54 -16.06 -19.48
N THR A 218 23.80 -14.97 -19.63
CA THR A 218 23.95 -14.03 -20.76
C THR A 218 25.27 -13.25 -20.73
N ASP A 219 26.01 -13.36 -19.63
CA ASP A 219 27.37 -12.86 -19.44
C ASP A 219 28.44 -13.89 -19.86
N GLY A 220 28.04 -15.05 -20.41
CA GLY A 220 28.95 -16.09 -20.88
C GLY A 220 29.52 -16.98 -19.76
N ASN A 221 29.06 -16.82 -18.51
CA ASN A 221 29.54 -17.60 -17.37
C ASN A 221 28.59 -18.76 -17.04
N THR A 222 29.18 -19.91 -16.71
CA THR A 222 28.44 -21.07 -16.18
C THR A 222 28.12 -20.85 -14.71
N TYR A 223 26.85 -21.08 -14.34
CA TYR A 223 26.40 -21.04 -12.95
C TYR A 223 25.88 -22.40 -12.54
N ARG A 224 26.28 -22.86 -11.35
CA ARG A 224 25.85 -24.15 -10.77
C ARG A 224 24.32 -24.34 -10.77
N ASN A 225 23.57 -23.25 -10.67
CA ASN A 225 22.13 -23.21 -10.82
C ASN A 225 21.62 -21.79 -11.05
N ARG A 226 20.32 -21.67 -11.36
CA ARG A 226 19.63 -20.38 -11.57
C ARG A 226 19.77 -19.40 -10.42
N CYS A 227 20.01 -19.88 -9.21
CA CYS A 227 20.02 -19.04 -8.02
C CYS A 227 21.40 -18.50 -7.72
N ALA A 228 22.44 -19.27 -8.02
CA ALA A 228 23.79 -18.74 -8.11
C ALA A 228 23.85 -17.60 -9.15
N LEU A 229 23.21 -17.76 -10.31
CA LEU A 229 23.10 -16.72 -11.34
C LEU A 229 22.36 -15.48 -10.81
N ARG A 230 21.15 -15.64 -10.26
CA ARG A 230 20.37 -14.52 -9.70
C ARG A 230 21.09 -13.78 -8.58
N ARG A 231 21.78 -14.51 -7.70
CA ARG A 231 22.58 -13.91 -6.62
C ARG A 231 23.73 -13.09 -7.20
N LYS A 232 24.42 -13.59 -8.23
CA LYS A 232 25.49 -12.85 -8.91
C LYS A 232 24.94 -11.58 -9.58
N ALA A 233 23.84 -11.69 -10.31
CA ALA A 233 23.15 -10.56 -10.95
C ALA A 233 22.77 -9.48 -9.93
N CYS A 234 22.18 -9.90 -8.82
CA CYS A 234 21.76 -9.04 -7.73
C CYS A 234 22.95 -8.31 -7.10
N LYS A 235 24.01 -9.04 -6.71
CA LYS A 235 25.20 -8.45 -6.09
C LYS A 235 26.02 -7.55 -7.01
N SER A 236 25.96 -7.78 -8.32
CA SER A 236 26.66 -6.92 -9.28
C SER A 236 25.81 -5.74 -9.76
N GLY A 237 24.54 -5.66 -9.37
CA GLY A 237 23.59 -4.68 -9.91
C GLY A 237 23.41 -4.78 -11.43
N SER A 238 23.69 -5.95 -12.03
CA SER A 238 23.69 -6.15 -13.47
C SER A 238 22.61 -7.13 -13.89
N THR A 239 21.99 -6.89 -15.05
CA THR A 239 21.00 -7.81 -15.62
C THR A 239 21.68 -9.01 -16.24
N ILE A 240 21.82 -10.10 -15.46
CA ILE A 240 22.26 -11.41 -15.96
C ILE A 240 21.04 -12.32 -16.02
N LEU A 241 20.74 -12.84 -17.22
CA LEU A 241 19.64 -13.76 -17.45
C LEU A 241 20.21 -15.14 -17.82
N VAL A 242 19.35 -16.16 -17.81
CA VAL A 242 19.71 -17.47 -18.36
C VAL A 242 19.69 -17.38 -19.88
N ALA A 243 20.83 -17.61 -20.52
CA ALA A 243 20.93 -17.76 -21.98
C ALA A 243 20.38 -19.13 -22.40
N TYR A 244 20.85 -20.21 -21.75
CA TYR A 244 20.36 -21.58 -21.96
C TYR A 244 20.64 -22.48 -20.75
N LYS A 245 20.00 -23.66 -20.72
CA LYS A 245 20.19 -24.66 -19.66
C LYS A 245 21.45 -25.49 -19.98
N GLY A 246 22.23 -25.83 -18.95
CA GLY A 246 23.54 -26.49 -19.07
C GLY A 246 24.70 -25.49 -18.92
N GLN A 247 25.93 -25.99 -19.05
CA GLN A 247 27.14 -25.16 -18.96
C GLN A 247 27.31 -24.29 -20.21
N CYS A 248 27.99 -23.14 -20.06
CA CYS A 248 28.42 -22.37 -21.22
C CYS A 248 29.46 -23.15 -22.02
N LEU A 249 29.27 -23.18 -23.33
CA LEU A 249 30.15 -23.88 -24.27
C LEU A 249 30.89 -22.85 -25.14
N SER A 250 32.23 -22.87 -25.11
CA SER A 250 33.05 -21.93 -25.89
C SER A 250 32.80 -22.06 -27.40
N GLY A 251 32.65 -20.93 -28.10
CA GLY A 251 32.41 -20.91 -29.55
C GLY A 251 31.04 -21.43 -30.00
N THR A 252 30.09 -21.59 -29.07
CA THR A 252 28.76 -22.12 -29.39
C THR A 252 27.90 -21.06 -30.06
N THR A 253 27.22 -21.47 -31.13
CA THR A 253 26.29 -20.64 -31.91
C THR A 253 24.93 -21.34 -32.01
N CYS A 254 23.93 -20.67 -32.58
CA CYS A 254 22.64 -21.33 -32.83
C CYS A 254 22.69 -22.44 -33.87
N ALA A 255 23.77 -22.56 -34.65
CA ALA A 255 23.96 -23.68 -35.56
C ALA A 255 24.31 -24.99 -34.82
N THR A 256 24.94 -24.88 -33.63
CA THR A 256 25.40 -26.04 -32.85
C THR A 256 24.60 -26.26 -31.57
N LEU A 257 23.97 -25.21 -31.02
CA LEU A 257 23.19 -25.31 -29.79
C LEU A 257 21.79 -25.87 -30.05
N THR A 258 21.46 -26.97 -29.38
CA THR A 258 20.09 -27.50 -29.34
C THR A 258 19.38 -27.02 -28.07
N CYS A 259 18.27 -26.29 -28.23
CA CYS A 259 17.51 -25.75 -27.12
C CYS A 259 16.48 -26.76 -26.56
N PRO A 260 16.47 -27.05 -25.26
CA PRO A 260 15.50 -27.98 -24.66
C PRO A 260 14.09 -27.36 -24.52
N ASP A 261 13.10 -28.21 -24.24
CA ASP A 261 11.71 -27.84 -23.94
C ASP A 261 10.99 -27.08 -25.08
N GLY A 262 11.27 -27.43 -26.34
CA GLY A 262 10.65 -26.80 -27.51
C GLY A 262 11.02 -25.32 -27.68
N LYS A 263 12.13 -24.87 -27.08
CA LYS A 263 12.65 -23.52 -27.24
C LYS A 263 13.38 -23.38 -28.58
N VAL A 264 13.41 -22.16 -29.09
CA VAL A 264 14.16 -21.79 -30.30
C VAL A 264 15.42 -21.04 -29.90
N CYS A 265 16.51 -21.29 -30.62
CA CYS A 265 17.75 -20.56 -30.45
C CYS A 265 17.71 -19.25 -31.22
N LEU A 266 18.05 -18.16 -30.55
CA LEU A 266 18.18 -16.81 -31.11
C LEU A 266 19.58 -16.27 -30.83
N GLN A 267 20.18 -15.57 -31.79
CA GLN A 267 21.48 -14.93 -31.61
C GLN A 267 21.31 -13.48 -31.16
N ASP A 268 22.04 -13.06 -30.14
CA ASP A 268 22.11 -11.64 -29.77
C ASP A 268 23.14 -10.86 -30.60
N GLU A 269 23.28 -9.56 -30.31
CA GLU A 269 24.17 -8.63 -31.03
C GLU A 269 25.65 -9.08 -31.04
N ASN A 270 26.05 -9.91 -30.08
CA ASN A 270 27.41 -10.46 -29.98
C ASN A 270 27.52 -11.89 -30.54
N ASN A 271 26.51 -12.35 -31.29
CA ASN A 271 26.35 -13.71 -31.79
C ASN A 271 26.20 -14.79 -30.70
N ASN A 272 25.93 -14.41 -29.46
CA ASN A 272 25.75 -15.38 -28.38
C ASN A 272 24.35 -16.01 -28.47
N PRO A 273 24.24 -17.34 -28.29
CA PRO A 273 22.97 -18.04 -28.44
C PRO A 273 22.09 -17.91 -27.19
N ARG A 274 20.78 -17.74 -27.41
CA ARG A 274 19.74 -17.62 -26.39
C ARG A 274 18.57 -18.55 -26.69
N CYS A 275 18.26 -19.44 -25.76
CA CYS A 275 17.12 -20.35 -25.87
C CYS A 275 15.84 -19.70 -25.32
N ILE A 276 14.95 -19.27 -26.21
CA ILE A 276 13.72 -18.55 -25.87
C ILE A 276 12.49 -19.38 -26.23
N ARG A 277 11.40 -19.22 -25.46
CA ARG A 277 10.10 -19.79 -25.83
C ARG A 277 9.39 -18.82 -26.78
N CYS A 278 9.14 -19.26 -28.00
CA CYS A 278 8.45 -18.50 -29.03
C CYS A 278 6.92 -18.55 -28.88
N HIS A 279 6.44 -18.25 -27.67
CA HIS A 279 5.01 -18.19 -27.37
C HIS A 279 4.67 -16.89 -26.65
N CYS A 280 3.68 -16.17 -27.15
CA CYS A 280 3.25 -14.90 -26.57
C CYS A 280 2.39 -15.10 -25.34
N LYS A 281 2.72 -14.40 -24.25
CA LYS A 281 1.83 -14.30 -23.08
C LYS A 281 0.67 -13.35 -23.39
N LYS A 282 -0.49 -13.54 -22.73
CA LYS A 282 -1.69 -12.67 -22.91
C LYS A 282 -1.37 -11.17 -22.80
N ARG A 283 -0.53 -10.78 -21.84
CA ARG A 283 -0.10 -9.38 -21.64
C ARG A 283 0.70 -8.78 -22.80
N GLN A 284 1.42 -9.61 -23.57
CA GLN A 284 2.27 -9.19 -24.68
C GLN A 284 1.49 -9.01 -25.98
N ARG A 285 0.27 -9.55 -26.06
CA ARG A 285 -0.64 -9.41 -27.21
C ARG A 285 -1.38 -8.07 -27.24
N ALA A 286 -1.29 -7.28 -26.16
CA ALA A 286 -1.88 -5.95 -26.16
C ALA A 286 -1.20 -5.09 -27.23
N LEU A 287 -2.01 -4.41 -28.04
CA LEU A 287 -1.57 -3.46 -29.06
C LEU A 287 -1.01 -2.21 -28.37
N LYS A 288 0.25 -2.30 -27.96
CA LYS A 288 1.03 -1.25 -27.31
C LYS A 288 2.37 -1.21 -28.02
N ASP A 289 2.56 -0.15 -28.81
CA ASP A 289 3.79 0.03 -29.56
C ASP A 289 5.02 -0.08 -28.64
N VAL A 290 6.06 -0.77 -29.11
CA VAL A 290 7.37 -0.87 -28.48
C VAL A 290 8.45 -0.57 -29.49
N CYS A 291 9.48 0.16 -29.06
CA CYS A 291 10.71 0.33 -29.81
C CYS A 291 11.68 -0.77 -29.37
N SER A 292 12.16 -1.57 -30.32
CA SER A 292 13.11 -2.65 -30.01
C SER A 292 14.56 -2.20 -30.19
N SER A 293 15.51 -2.98 -29.67
CA SER A 293 16.95 -2.69 -29.72
C SER A 293 17.51 -2.54 -31.13
N ASN A 294 16.82 -3.07 -32.14
CA ASN A 294 17.20 -2.90 -33.55
C ASN A 294 16.65 -1.62 -34.21
N GLY A 295 16.06 -0.68 -33.43
CA GLY A 295 15.49 0.57 -33.95
C GLY A 295 14.15 0.43 -34.68
N VAL A 296 13.54 -0.76 -34.68
CA VAL A 296 12.24 -1.03 -35.31
C VAL A 296 11.11 -0.88 -34.30
N THR A 297 10.02 -0.23 -34.72
CA THR A 297 8.79 -0.13 -33.94
C THR A 297 7.91 -1.34 -34.22
N TYR A 298 7.46 -2.04 -33.17
CA TYR A 298 6.47 -3.12 -33.27
C TYR A 298 5.19 -2.71 -32.57
N GLU A 299 4.03 -3.06 -33.14
CA GLU A 299 2.72 -2.71 -32.53
C GLU A 299 2.44 -3.42 -31.20
N SER A 300 3.18 -4.48 -30.90
CA SER A 300 3.13 -5.19 -29.63
C SER A 300 4.45 -5.90 -29.33
N GLU A 301 4.71 -6.15 -28.04
CA GLU A 301 5.85 -6.96 -27.61
C GLU A 301 5.74 -8.42 -28.14
N CYS A 302 4.52 -8.93 -28.35
CA CYS A 302 4.30 -10.23 -28.97
C CYS A 302 4.77 -10.27 -30.42
N LEU A 303 4.41 -9.26 -31.22
CA LEU A 303 4.82 -9.21 -32.62
C LEU A 303 6.35 -9.10 -32.75
N MET A 304 6.98 -8.32 -31.87
CA MET A 304 8.44 -8.26 -31.75
C MET A 304 9.04 -9.66 -31.48
N LEU A 305 8.49 -10.40 -30.51
CA LEU A 305 8.95 -11.76 -30.19
C LEU A 305 8.73 -12.74 -31.35
N GLN A 306 7.59 -12.68 -32.03
CA GLN A 306 7.32 -13.54 -33.19
C GLN A 306 8.30 -13.29 -34.33
N GLN A 307 8.59 -12.01 -34.62
CA GLN A 307 9.55 -11.65 -35.65
C GLN A 307 10.96 -12.10 -35.28
N ALA A 308 11.39 -11.90 -34.03
CA ALA A 308 12.66 -12.41 -33.51
C ALA A 308 12.78 -13.93 -33.73
N CYS A 309 11.75 -14.68 -33.31
CA CYS A 309 11.66 -16.13 -33.50
C CYS A 309 11.72 -16.58 -34.95
N LYS A 310 11.11 -15.81 -35.87
CA LYS A 310 11.14 -16.09 -37.30
C LYS A 310 12.51 -15.82 -37.92
N THR A 311 13.20 -14.77 -37.49
CA THR A 311 14.49 -14.36 -38.07
C THR A 311 15.70 -15.02 -37.43
N GLY A 312 15.55 -15.62 -36.24
CA GLY A 312 16.69 -16.17 -35.50
C GLY A 312 17.48 -15.12 -34.73
N VAL A 313 17.01 -13.86 -34.67
CA VAL A 313 17.72 -12.74 -34.05
C VAL A 313 17.02 -12.29 -32.77
N PHE A 314 17.78 -12.25 -31.67
CA PHE A 314 17.28 -11.79 -30.39
C PHE A 314 17.25 -10.27 -30.34
N VAL A 315 16.07 -9.70 -30.10
CA VAL A 315 15.88 -8.26 -29.88
C VAL A 315 15.16 -8.02 -28.55
N THR A 316 15.47 -6.91 -27.90
CA THR A 316 14.84 -6.52 -26.62
C THR A 316 14.03 -5.24 -26.77
N VAL A 317 13.07 -5.00 -25.88
CA VAL A 317 12.42 -3.69 -25.81
C VAL A 317 13.42 -2.66 -25.30
N GLN A 318 13.72 -1.65 -26.12
CA GLN A 318 14.53 -0.51 -25.73
C GLN A 318 13.70 0.48 -24.91
N HIS A 319 12.50 0.82 -25.39
CA HIS A 319 11.53 1.60 -24.63
C HIS A 319 10.09 1.36 -25.11
N LYS A 320 9.12 1.75 -24.28
CA LYS A 320 7.70 1.75 -24.63
C LYS A 320 7.40 2.87 -25.62
N GLY A 321 6.43 2.65 -26.50
CA GLY A 321 6.08 3.58 -27.58
C GLY A 321 6.93 3.37 -28.83
N LYS A 322 6.69 4.21 -29.83
CA LYS A 322 7.41 4.16 -31.13
C LYS A 322 8.84 4.66 -30.99
N CYS A 323 9.75 4.15 -31.81
CA CYS A 323 11.10 4.70 -31.91
C CYS A 323 11.05 6.18 -32.35
N LYS A 324 12.05 6.97 -31.93
CA LYS A 324 12.07 8.43 -32.14
C LYS A 324 12.48 8.85 -33.56
N GLU A 325 13.08 7.96 -34.34
CA GLU A 325 13.67 8.28 -35.64
C GLU A 325 12.61 8.31 -36.75
N ALA A 326 12.71 9.31 -37.63
CA ALA A 326 11.72 9.59 -38.68
C ALA A 326 11.58 8.48 -39.74
N ASP A 327 12.52 7.53 -39.79
CA ASP A 327 12.54 6.40 -40.73
C ASP A 327 12.38 5.03 -40.03
N SER A 328 11.89 5.02 -38.77
CA SER A 328 11.67 3.74 -38.08
C SER A 328 10.55 2.98 -38.78
N THR A 329 10.89 1.83 -39.40
CA THR A 329 9.90 0.92 -39.97
C THR A 329 8.97 0.46 -38.84
N ARG A 330 7.66 0.62 -39.03
CA ARG A 330 6.64 0.14 -38.09
C ARG A 330 6.09 -1.19 -38.58
N ILE A 331 6.42 -2.27 -37.89
CA ILE A 331 5.88 -3.60 -38.18
C ILE A 331 4.54 -3.75 -37.47
N THR A 332 3.52 -4.11 -38.24
CA THR A 332 2.15 -4.39 -37.78
C THR A 332 1.78 -5.82 -38.15
N MET A 333 0.84 -6.45 -37.42
CA MET A 333 0.29 -7.72 -37.84
C MET A 333 -0.35 -7.54 -39.22
N ALA A 334 -0.06 -8.46 -40.14
CA ALA A 334 -0.76 -8.48 -41.42
C ALA A 334 -2.27 -8.57 -41.15
N PRO A 335 -3.13 -7.89 -41.95
CA PRO A 335 -4.56 -8.11 -41.90
C PRO A 335 -4.81 -9.61 -42.04
N ILE A 336 -5.66 -10.17 -41.18
CA ILE A 336 -6.00 -11.59 -41.21
C ILE A 336 -6.80 -11.84 -42.50
N GLU A 337 -6.12 -12.19 -43.60
CA GLU A 337 -6.74 -12.89 -44.71
C GLU A 337 -6.57 -14.39 -44.46
N ASN A 338 -7.62 -14.98 -43.88
CA ASN A 338 -7.94 -16.41 -43.87
C ASN A 338 -6.78 -17.37 -43.55
N LEU A 339 -6.55 -17.61 -42.25
CA LEU A 339 -6.00 -18.88 -41.77
C LEU A 339 -7.04 -19.53 -40.84
N PRO A 340 -7.27 -20.85 -40.96
CA PRO A 340 -8.31 -21.55 -40.21
C PRO A 340 -8.01 -21.50 -38.71
N GLU A 341 -9.06 -21.32 -37.92
CA GLU A 341 -9.01 -21.43 -36.47
C GLU A 341 -8.56 -22.84 -36.09
N ASP A 342 -7.34 -22.99 -35.58
CA ASP A 342 -6.96 -24.18 -34.84
C ASP A 342 -7.87 -24.24 -33.59
N GLU A 343 -8.73 -25.25 -33.55
CA GLU A 343 -9.62 -25.57 -32.44
C GLU A 343 -8.77 -25.76 -31.16
N GLU A 344 -8.69 -24.73 -30.32
CA GLU A 344 -8.02 -24.83 -29.02
C GLU A 344 -8.91 -25.69 -28.10
N GLN A 345 -8.64 -27.00 -28.04
CA GLN A 345 -9.23 -27.89 -27.05
C GLN A 345 -9.03 -27.30 -25.63
N PRO A 346 -10.08 -27.21 -24.81
CA PRO A 346 -9.98 -26.63 -23.49
C PRO A 346 -9.12 -27.51 -22.58
N THR A 347 -7.94 -27.01 -22.20
CA THR A 347 -7.19 -27.58 -21.08
C THR A 347 -7.99 -27.36 -19.80
N SER A 348 -8.25 -28.47 -19.07
CA SER A 348 -9.07 -28.62 -17.85
C SER A 348 -8.84 -27.57 -16.74
N ASP A 349 -7.71 -26.89 -16.76
CA ASP A 349 -7.19 -26.04 -15.68
C ASP A 349 -7.83 -24.64 -15.59
N LYS A 350 -8.43 -24.14 -16.67
CA LYS A 350 -9.07 -22.79 -16.67
C LYS A 350 -10.50 -22.79 -16.11
N GLY A 351 -11.19 -23.93 -16.09
CA GLY A 351 -12.57 -24.03 -15.61
C GLY A 351 -12.68 -23.75 -14.11
N ASP A 352 -11.70 -24.20 -13.34
CA ASP A 352 -11.73 -24.10 -11.88
C ASP A 352 -11.35 -22.71 -11.36
N TYR A 353 -10.47 -21.99 -12.04
CA TYR A 353 -10.10 -20.63 -11.64
C TYR A 353 -11.26 -19.63 -11.77
N TYR A 354 -12.01 -19.69 -12.87
CA TYR A 354 -13.17 -18.80 -13.06
C TYR A 354 -14.34 -19.18 -12.14
N LYS A 355 -14.51 -20.47 -11.84
CA LYS A 355 -15.50 -20.95 -10.88
C LYS A 355 -15.17 -20.56 -9.44
N LEU A 356 -13.89 -20.60 -9.06
CA LEU A 356 -13.41 -20.09 -7.78
C LEU A 356 -13.68 -18.58 -7.61
N ILE A 357 -13.50 -17.80 -8.68
CA ILE A 357 -13.81 -16.36 -8.66
C ILE A 357 -15.30 -16.11 -8.45
N GLU A 358 -16.17 -16.84 -9.16
CA GLU A 358 -17.64 -16.78 -8.99
C GLU A 358 -18.06 -17.13 -7.55
N ASP A 359 -17.46 -18.18 -6.97
CA ASP A 359 -17.73 -18.58 -5.59
C ASP A 359 -17.29 -17.52 -4.57
N ILE A 360 -16.13 -16.89 -4.77
CA ILE A 360 -15.63 -15.79 -3.92
C ILE A 360 -16.52 -14.55 -4.01
N LEU A 361 -17.01 -14.21 -5.21
CA LEU A 361 -17.92 -13.09 -5.41
C LEU A 361 -19.27 -13.34 -4.72
N THR A 362 -19.78 -14.56 -4.83
CA THR A 362 -21.01 -15.00 -4.16
C THR A 362 -20.88 -14.92 -2.62
N LEU A 363 -19.72 -15.31 -2.07
CA LEU A 363 -19.43 -15.17 -0.63
C LEU A 363 -19.36 -13.71 -0.16
N LYS A 364 -18.80 -12.81 -0.98
CA LYS A 364 -18.80 -11.37 -0.68
C LYS A 364 -20.21 -10.81 -0.64
N GLU A 365 -21.07 -11.18 -1.59
CA GLU A 365 -22.47 -10.75 -1.60
C GLU A 365 -23.26 -11.26 -0.39
N LEU A 366 -23.05 -12.51 0.02
CA LEU A 366 -23.68 -13.09 1.21
C LEU A 366 -23.19 -12.41 2.51
N ASN A 367 -21.91 -12.04 2.58
CA ASN A 367 -21.36 -11.29 3.71
C ASN A 367 -21.95 -9.87 3.81
N GLU A 368 -22.10 -9.17 2.68
CA GLU A 368 -22.73 -7.84 2.65
C GLU A 368 -24.23 -7.89 2.98
N LYS A 369 -24.95 -8.93 2.54
CA LYS A 369 -26.35 -9.18 2.96
C LYS A 369 -26.45 -9.46 4.47
N SER A 370 -25.52 -10.20 5.05
CA SER A 370 -25.43 -10.45 6.50
C SER A 370 -25.15 -9.17 7.31
N LYS A 371 -24.23 -8.31 6.84
CA LYS A 371 -23.95 -7.02 7.48
C LYS A 371 -25.14 -6.06 7.42
N LYS A 372 -25.90 -6.04 6.31
CA LYS A 372 -27.15 -5.27 6.20
C LYS A 372 -28.23 -5.79 7.15
N SER A 373 -28.35 -7.11 7.32
CA SER A 373 -29.31 -7.71 8.27
C SER A 373 -28.98 -7.38 9.73
N LYS A 374 -27.69 -7.31 10.11
CA LYS A 374 -27.27 -6.87 11.46
C LYS A 374 -27.60 -5.41 11.77
N LYS A 375 -27.79 -4.56 10.76
CA LYS A 375 -28.14 -3.14 10.94
C LYS A 375 -29.64 -2.93 11.23
N ASN A 376 -30.47 -3.95 10.99
CA ASN A 376 -31.93 -3.89 11.17
C ASN A 376 -32.47 -4.73 12.34
N GLU A 377 -31.66 -5.54 13.02
CA GLU A 377 -32.09 -6.31 14.21
C GLU A 377 -31.78 -5.57 15.52
N GLY A 378 -32.51 -4.48 15.76
CA GLY A 378 -32.88 -4.10 17.12
C GLY A 378 -34.08 -4.95 17.53
N SER A 379 -33.84 -5.97 18.37
CA SER A 379 -34.86 -6.83 19.00
C SER A 379 -35.52 -7.89 18.11
N LEU A 380 -34.98 -9.13 18.10
CA LEU A 380 -35.66 -10.38 18.53
C LEU A 380 -34.76 -11.61 18.26
N ARG A 381 -34.89 -12.62 19.12
CA ARG A 381 -34.15 -13.89 19.09
C ARG A 381 -34.30 -14.65 17.76
N SER A 382 -33.21 -14.89 17.05
CA SER A 382 -33.11 -16.04 16.12
C SER A 382 -31.70 -16.62 16.11
N GLY A 383 -31.47 -17.61 16.98
CA GLY A 383 -30.27 -18.44 16.92
C GLY A 383 -30.23 -19.34 15.68
N HIS A 384 -31.36 -19.50 14.96
CA HIS A 384 -31.53 -20.47 13.88
C HIS A 384 -30.83 -20.04 12.59
N THR A 385 -30.89 -18.75 12.21
CA THR A 385 -30.29 -18.22 10.97
C THR A 385 -28.77 -18.20 11.00
N ARG A 386 -28.17 -17.92 12.17
CA ARG A 386 -26.70 -17.93 12.36
C ARG A 386 -26.10 -19.34 12.26
N THR A 387 -26.80 -20.36 12.79
CA THR A 387 -26.36 -21.76 12.65
C THR A 387 -26.43 -22.26 11.21
N THR A 388 -27.45 -21.86 10.44
CA THR A 388 -27.57 -22.27 9.02
C THR A 388 -26.47 -21.63 8.16
N PHE A 389 -26.12 -20.37 8.44
CA PHE A 389 -25.03 -19.66 7.75
C PHE A 389 -23.65 -20.28 8.05
N LEU A 390 -23.38 -20.61 9.31
CA LEU A 390 -22.11 -21.25 9.70
C LEU A 390 -21.97 -22.65 9.11
N LYS A 391 -23.06 -23.44 9.05
CA LYS A 391 -23.07 -24.75 8.39
C LYS A 391 -22.83 -24.66 6.89
N ALA A 392 -23.36 -23.65 6.21
CA ALA A 392 -23.11 -23.43 4.78
C ALA A 392 -21.63 -23.10 4.51
N ILE A 393 -21.01 -22.28 5.36
CA ILE A 393 -19.57 -21.95 5.28
C ILE A 393 -18.70 -23.18 5.55
N GLU A 394 -19.01 -23.98 6.57
CA GLU A 394 -18.28 -25.22 6.86
C GLU A 394 -18.36 -26.22 5.70
N THR A 395 -19.52 -26.34 5.05
CA THR A 395 -19.71 -27.24 3.91
C THR A 395 -18.87 -26.79 2.70
N LEU A 396 -18.83 -25.48 2.42
CA LEU A 396 -18.01 -24.92 1.34
C LEU A 396 -16.51 -25.02 1.62
N LEU A 397 -16.07 -24.81 2.86
CA LEU A 397 -14.67 -24.98 3.26
C LEU A 397 -14.22 -26.44 3.14
N GLN A 398 -15.11 -27.40 3.44
CA GLN A 398 -14.82 -28.82 3.25
C GLN A 398 -14.72 -29.20 1.76
N ASP A 399 -15.57 -28.64 0.89
CA ASP A 399 -15.49 -28.88 -0.56
C ASP A 399 -14.22 -28.27 -1.18
N LEU A 400 -13.87 -27.03 -0.79
CA LEU A 400 -12.62 -26.38 -1.17
C LEU A 400 -11.38 -27.17 -0.72
N LYS A 401 -11.38 -27.67 0.51
CA LYS A 401 -10.28 -28.49 1.05
C LYS A 401 -10.14 -29.82 0.32
N ARG A 402 -11.26 -30.42 -0.12
CA ARG A 402 -11.28 -31.65 -0.92
C ARG A 402 -10.73 -31.41 -2.33
N ARG A 403 -11.06 -30.29 -2.97
CA ARG A 403 -10.54 -29.92 -4.30
C ARG A 403 -9.04 -29.62 -4.28
N ILE A 404 -8.56 -28.88 -3.27
CA ILE A 404 -7.13 -28.57 -3.09
C ILE A 404 -6.29 -29.84 -2.84
N THR A 405 -6.85 -30.87 -2.21
CA THR A 405 -6.13 -32.12 -1.92
C THR A 405 -6.08 -33.10 -3.10
N GLN A 406 -6.86 -32.89 -4.15
CA GLN A 406 -6.89 -33.74 -5.35
C GLN A 406 -5.94 -33.30 -6.47
N GLY A 407 -5.17 -32.21 -6.27
CA GLY A 407 -4.03 -31.88 -7.14
C GLY A 407 -4.38 -31.19 -8.46
N ASP A 408 -5.56 -30.59 -8.57
CA ASP A 408 -5.86 -29.61 -9.62
C ASP A 408 -5.33 -28.25 -9.14
N THR A 409 -4.13 -27.88 -9.63
CA THR A 409 -3.42 -26.63 -9.29
C THR A 409 -3.62 -25.54 -10.30
#